data_AF-A0AA90ZLQ9-F1
#
_entry.id   AF-A0AA90ZLQ9-F1
#
_cell.length_a   1.000
_cell.length_b   1.000
_cell.length_c   1.000
_cell.angle_alpha   90.00
_cell.angle_beta   90.00
_cell.angle_gamma   90.00
#
_symmetry.space_group_name_H-M   'P 1'
#
loop_
_entity.id
_entity.type
_entity.pdbx_description
1 polymer ?
#
loop_
_entity_poly.entity_id
_entity_poly.type
_entity_poly.pdbx_seq_one_letter_code
_entity_poly.pdbx_strand_id
1 'polypeptide(L)' 'MTPLFIGGIGMQEVLLLALVVLLFFGGKKIPELMNGIGKGVRSFKDGMNNVEKEIDEIKDAERKD' A
#
# COMPACT_ATOMS: atom_id res chain seq x y z
N MET A 1 -18.06 24.69 -26.15
CA MET A 1 -18.13 23.25 -26.44
C MET A 1 -16.71 22.72 -26.67
N THR A 2 -15.89 22.71 -25.62
CA THR A 2 -14.60 22.01 -25.66
C THR A 2 -14.88 20.55 -25.28
N PRO A 3 -14.42 19.56 -26.06
CA PRO A 3 -14.54 18.17 -25.66
C PRO A 3 -13.75 17.98 -24.36
N LEU A 4 -14.43 17.43 -23.35
CA LEU A 4 -13.91 17.14 -22.01
C LEU A 4 -12.58 16.36 -22.03
N PHE A 5 -12.28 15.71 -23.15
CA PHE A 5 -11.18 14.78 -23.37
C PHE A 5 -9.78 15.40 -23.62
N ILE A 6 -9.64 16.73 -23.75
CA ILE A 6 -8.34 17.37 -24.07
C ILE A 6 -7.72 18.08 -22.83
N GLY A 7 -8.29 17.89 -21.64
CA GLY A 7 -7.92 18.63 -20.41
C GLY A 7 -6.99 17.91 -19.42
N GLY A 8 -6.50 16.71 -19.74
CA GLY A 8 -5.87 15.82 -18.75
C GLY A 8 -6.91 14.97 -18.02
N ILE A 9 -6.46 13.94 -17.29
CA ILE A 9 -7.36 13.04 -16.57
C ILE A 9 -8.06 13.83 -15.45
N GLY A 10 -9.30 14.23 -15.71
CA GLY A 10 -10.18 14.91 -14.77
C GLY A 10 -10.79 13.94 -13.77
N MET A 11 -11.30 14.48 -12.66
CA MET A 11 -11.99 13.71 -11.61
C MET A 11 -13.09 12.80 -12.17
N GLN A 12 -13.80 13.27 -13.20
CA GLN A 12 -14.89 12.53 -13.83
C GLN A 12 -14.40 11.27 -14.57
N GLU A 13 -13.24 11.33 -15.22
CA GLU A 13 -12.65 10.18 -15.92
C GLU A 13 -12.07 9.17 -14.93
N VAL A 14 -11.44 9.63 -13.85
CA VAL A 14 -10.98 8.77 -12.74
C VAL A 14 -12.15 8.02 -12.11
N LEU A 15 -13.26 8.71 -11.85
CA LEU A 15 -14.48 8.10 -11.30
C LEU A 15 -15.05 7.03 -12.23
N LEU A 16 -15.09 7.31 -13.53
CA LEU A 16 -15.62 6.38 -14.54
C LEU A 16 -14.72 5.15 -14.65
N LEU A 17 -13.40 5.33 -14.64
CA LEU A 17 -12.42 4.25 -14.65
C LEU A 17 -12.46 3.41 -13.36
N ALA A 18 -12.58 4.06 -12.21
CA ALA A 18 -12.78 3.39 -10.93
C ALA A 18 -14.08 2.57 -10.92
N LEU A 19 -15.17 3.09 -11.49
CA LEU A 19 -16.44 2.37 -11.62
C LEU A 19 -16.31 1.15 -12.52
N VAL A 20 -15.61 1.25 -13.65
CA VAL A 20 -15.32 0.12 -14.53
C VAL A 20 -14.53 -0.95 -13.76
N VAL A 21 -13.43 -0.58 -13.11
CA VAL A 21 -12.63 -1.50 -12.29
C VAL A 21 -13.48 -2.13 -11.18
N LEU A 22 -14.35 -1.36 -10.53
CA LEU A 22 -15.25 -1.84 -9.49
C LEU A 22 -16.28 -2.84 -10.01
N LEU A 23 -16.78 -2.69 -11.24
CA LEU A 23 -17.69 -3.65 -11.87
C LEU A 23 -16.98 -4.97 -12.22
N PHE A 24 -15.75 -4.91 -12.73
CA PHE A 24 -14.97 -6.10 -13.09
C PHE A 24 -14.46 -6.88 -11.87
N PHE A 25 -13.90 -6.18 -10.88
CA PHE A 25 -13.34 -6.81 -9.69
C PHE A 25 -14.36 -6.98 -8.56
N GLY A 26 -15.46 -6.23 -8.58
CA GLY A 26 -16.46 -6.18 -7.51
C GLY A 26 -16.00 -5.31 -6.33
N GLY A 27 -16.95 -4.63 -5.68
CA GLY A 27 -16.66 -3.75 -4.54
C GLY A 27 -16.12 -4.45 -3.28
N LYS A 28 -16.17 -5.77 -3.21
CA LYS A 28 -15.64 -6.56 -2.08
C LYS A 28 -14.17 -6.94 -2.24
N LYS A 29 -13.67 -7.12 -3.48
CA LYS A 29 -12.30 -7.59 -3.71
C LYS A 29 -11.24 -6.53 -3.43
N ILE A 30 -11.51 -5.26 -3.73
CA ILE A 30 -10.56 -4.17 -3.46
C ILE A 30 -10.30 -4.01 -1.95
N PRO A 31 -11.32 -3.94 -1.08
CA PRO A 31 -11.13 -3.92 0.37
C PRO A 31 -10.46 -5.18 0.92
N GLU A 32 -10.77 -6.37 0.38
CA GLU A 32 -10.18 -7.64 0.80
C GLU A 32 -8.67 -7.70 0.48
N LEU A 33 -8.29 -7.26 -0.73
CA LEU A 33 -6.89 -7.13 -1.14
C LEU A 33 -6.15 -6.07 -0.31
N MET A 34 -6.76 -4.90 -0.07
CA MET A 34 -6.17 -3.87 0.79
C MET A 34 -5.94 -4.37 2.23
N ASN A 35 -6.88 -5.12 2.79
CA ASN A 35 -6.71 -5.73 4.11
C ASN A 35 -5.57 -6.76 4.13
N GLY A 36 -5.45 -7.58 3.09
CA GLY A 36 -4.35 -8.54 2.94
C GLY A 36 -2.99 -7.85 2.83
N ILE A 37 -2.87 -6.86 1.93
CA ILE A 37 -1.63 -6.08 1.75
C ILE A 37 -1.30 -5.30 3.02
N GLY A 38 -2.27 -4.66 3.66
CA GLY A 38 -2.06 -3.89 4.88
C GLY A 38 -1.54 -4.75 6.04
N LYS A 39 -2.07 -5.96 6.21
CA LYS A 39 -1.56 -6.93 7.18
C LYS A 39 -0.13 -7.37 6.82
N GLY A 40 0.13 -7.69 5.55
CA GLY A 40 1.46 -8.09 5.07
C GLY A 40 2.52 -7.02 5.29
N VAL A 41 2.22 -5.76 4.95
CA VAL A 41 3.12 -4.62 5.15
C VAL A 41 3.39 -4.37 6.65
N ARG A 42 2.37 -4.49 7.51
CA ARG A 42 2.55 -4.36 8.97
C ARG A 42 3.45 -5.47 9.51
N SER A 43 3.17 -6.74 9.20
CA SER A 43 4.00 -7.86 9.65
C SER A 43 5.43 -7.79 9.14
N PHE A 44 5.64 -7.32 7.90
CA PHE A 44 6.97 -7.09 7.34
C PHE A 44 7.72 -6.00 8.11
N LYS A 45 7.05 -4.88 8.41
CA LYS A 45 7.65 -3.78 9.17
C LYS A 45 7.98 -4.19 10.61
N ASP A 46 7.08 -4.91 11.27
CA ASP A 46 7.30 -5.39 12.64
C ASP A 46 8.48 -6.38 12.71
N GLY A 47 8.57 -7.30 11.75
CA GLY A 47 9.71 -8.22 11.65
C GLY A 47 11.04 -7.48 11.43
N MET A 48 11.06 -6.49 10.53
CA MET A 48 12.27 -5.71 10.23
C MET A 48 12.74 -4.89 11.45
N ASN A 49 11.82 -4.30 12.21
CA ASN A 49 12.15 -3.57 13.43
C ASN A 49 12.74 -4.47 14.53
N ASN A 50 12.27 -5.71 14.65
CA ASN A 50 12.81 -6.66 15.63
C ASN A 50 14.23 -7.09 15.25
N VAL A 51 14.48 -7.35 13.96
CA VAL A 51 15.83 -7.66 13.45
C VAL A 51 16.79 -6.49 13.67
N GLU A 52 16.35 -5.25 13.43
CA GLU A 52 17.18 -4.07 13.68
C GLU A 52 17.58 -3.95 15.16
N LYS A 53 16.64 -4.18 16.07
CA LYS A 53 16.91 -4.20 17.52
C LYS A 53 17.89 -5.30 17.92
N GLU A 54 17.72 -6.53 17.43
CA GLU A 54 18.67 -7.62 17.71
C GLU A 54 20.08 -7.28 17.23
N ILE A 55 20.20 -6.67 16.04
CA ILE A 55 21.50 -6.24 15.49
C ILE A 55 22.13 -5.15 16.37
N ASP A 56 21.35 -4.19 16.86
CA ASP A 56 21.85 -3.13 17.72
C ASP A 56 22.24 -3.65 19.11
N GLU A 57 21.47 -4.59 19.68
CA GLU A 57 21.81 -5.27 20.95
C GLU A 57 23.12 -6.07 20.84
N ILE A 58 23.35 -6.76 19.72
CA ILE A 58 24.62 -7.48 19.47
C ILE A 58 25.80 -6.50 19.37
N LYS A 59 25.62 -5.39 18.65
CA LYS A 59 26.67 -4.36 18.52
C LYS A 59 27.01 -3.69 19.85
N ASP A 60 26.02 -3.47 20.71
CA ASP A 60 26.22 -2.85 22.02
C ASP A 60 26.87 -3.83 23.02
N ALA A 61 26.63 -5.14 22.87
CA ALA A 61 27.34 -6.17 23.63
C ALA A 61 28.83 -6.24 23.22
N GLU A 62 29.14 -6.26 21.92
CA GLU A 62 30.52 -6.29 21.41
C GLU A 62 31.36 -5.04 21.76
N ARG A 63 30.73 -3.89 22.07
CA ARG A 63 31.45 -2.67 22.50
C ARG A 63 31.75 -2.62 24.00
N LYS A 64 31.12 -3.49 24.81
CA LYS A 64 31.25 -3.48 26.27
C LYS A 64 32.26 -4.49 26.80
N ASP A 65 32.77 -5.37 25.94
CA ASP A 65 33.95 -6.22 26.17
C ASP A 65 35.24 -5.55 25.66
#